data_AF-U1QFQ8-F1
#
_entry.id   AF-U1QFQ8-F1
#
_cell.length_a   1.000
_cell.length_b   1.000
_cell.length_c   1.000
_cell.angle_alpha   90.00
_cell.angle_beta   90.00
_cell.angle_gamma   90.00
#
_symmetry.space_group_name_H-M   'P 1'
#
loop_
_entity.id
_entity.type
_entity.pdbx_description
1 polymer ?
#
loop_
_entity_poly.entity_id
_entity_poly.type
_entity_poly.pdbx_seq_one_letter_code
_entity_poly.pdbx_strand_id
1 'polypeptide(L)'
;MTVTIVGSQLGDEGKGALVDIWGGDSDVVVRYQGGDNAGHTVVHDGTEYKLSLVPSGAVRGKVGVLGNGCVVNPETLFDELDTLREQGLDPDVRIARRAHVILPYHRVIDGIEEEAKSDDDLAAGTTGRGIGPTYEDKAGRRGIRIGDLLDPDVLRERLEYAVPQKRTLAEEAYGLDVATSEHADAFDVDHLFEDVSCLRRATRRGIDDRQRR
;
A
#
# COMPACT_ATOMS: atom_id res chain seq x y z
N MET A 1 0.72 -26.62 8.33
CA MET A 1 2.00 -26.60 7.60
C MET A 1 2.21 -25.19 7.07
N THR A 2 3.44 -24.69 6.99
CA THR A 2 3.72 -23.35 6.48
C THR A 2 4.67 -23.47 5.29
N VAL A 3 4.28 -22.87 4.16
CA VAL A 3 5.10 -22.82 2.94
C VAL A 3 5.47 -21.36 2.68
N THR A 4 6.71 -21.12 2.27
CA THR A 4 7.20 -19.78 1.95
C THR A 4 7.70 -19.76 0.52
N ILE A 5 7.17 -18.83 -0.28
CA ILE A 5 7.53 -18.64 -1.69
C ILE A 5 8.31 -17.33 -1.78
N VAL A 6 9.55 -17.43 -2.26
CA VAL A 6 10.48 -16.30 -2.42
C VAL A 6 11.07 -16.30 -3.83
N GLY A 7 11.40 -15.11 -4.33
CA GLY A 7 12.16 -14.95 -5.56
C GLY A 7 13.64 -15.08 -5.25
N SER A 8 14.38 -15.82 -6.07
CA SER A 8 15.82 -15.99 -5.92
C SER A 8 16.63 -15.08 -6.85
N GLN A 9 15.97 -14.22 -7.63
CA GLN A 9 16.57 -13.34 -8.63
C GLN A 9 16.12 -11.89 -8.38
N LEU A 10 16.00 -11.07 -9.43
CA LEU A 10 15.68 -9.65 -9.38
C LEU A 10 14.21 -9.38 -9.77
N GLY A 11 13.28 -10.21 -9.31
CA GLY A 11 11.86 -10.06 -9.62
C GLY A 11 11.38 -10.91 -10.79
N ASP A 12 10.07 -10.90 -11.01
CA ASP A 12 9.37 -11.57 -12.11
C ASP A 12 9.67 -13.06 -12.35
N GLU A 13 10.07 -13.79 -11.30
CA GLU A 13 10.36 -15.22 -11.37
C GLU A 13 9.09 -16.11 -11.43
N GLY A 14 7.93 -15.54 -11.76
CA GLY A 14 6.66 -16.28 -11.80
C GLY A 14 6.15 -16.70 -10.41
N LYS A 15 6.58 -16.04 -9.33
CA LYS A 15 6.12 -16.32 -7.95
C LYS A 15 4.59 -16.36 -7.84
N GLY A 16 3.91 -15.45 -8.53
CA GLY A 16 2.45 -15.38 -8.57
C GLY A 16 1.82 -16.71 -8.99
N ALA A 17 2.35 -17.36 -10.02
CA ALA A 17 1.86 -18.65 -10.50
C ALA A 17 2.09 -19.79 -9.47
N LEU A 18 3.21 -19.78 -8.75
CA LEU A 18 3.43 -20.74 -7.67
C LEU A 18 2.45 -20.51 -6.51
N VAL A 19 2.25 -19.25 -6.10
CA VAL A 19 1.25 -18.92 -5.06
C VAL A 19 -0.15 -19.30 -5.54
N ASP A 20 -0.43 -19.18 -6.83
CA ASP A 20 -1.70 -19.57 -7.45
C ASP A 20 -1.99 -21.07 -7.30
N ILE A 21 -1.00 -21.90 -7.65
CA ILE A 21 -1.08 -23.37 -7.54
C ILE A 21 -1.25 -23.80 -6.08
N TRP A 22 -0.45 -23.25 -5.17
CA TRP A 22 -0.50 -23.62 -3.75
C TRP A 22 -1.64 -22.95 -2.96
N GLY A 23 -2.25 -21.90 -3.53
CA GLY A 23 -3.29 -21.11 -2.88
C GLY A 23 -4.60 -21.87 -2.69
N GLY A 24 -4.90 -22.88 -3.53
CA GLY A 24 -6.10 -23.71 -3.41
C GLY A 24 -6.16 -24.51 -2.11
N ASP A 25 -5.02 -25.09 -1.71
CA ASP A 25 -4.90 -25.95 -0.51
C ASP A 25 -4.60 -25.15 0.77
N SER A 26 -4.38 -23.84 0.65
CA SER A 26 -4.03 -22.99 1.79
C SER A 26 -5.29 -22.44 2.48
N ASP A 27 -5.29 -22.38 3.81
CA ASP A 27 -6.33 -21.67 4.57
C ASP A 27 -6.10 -20.15 4.60
N VAL A 28 -4.82 -19.75 4.59
CA VAL A 28 -4.37 -18.36 4.74
C VAL A 28 -3.23 -18.09 3.76
N VAL A 29 -3.33 -16.98 3.02
CA VAL A 29 -2.27 -16.49 2.13
C VAL A 29 -1.77 -15.15 2.62
N VAL A 30 -0.47 -15.06 2.93
CA VAL A 30 0.12 -13.90 3.59
C VAL A 30 1.14 -13.22 2.67
N ARG A 31 0.95 -11.92 2.43
CA ARG A 31 2.01 -11.04 1.95
C ARG A 31 2.77 -10.46 3.13
N TYR A 32 4.09 -10.55 3.10
CA TYR A 32 4.93 -10.15 4.23
C TYR A 32 5.78 -8.90 3.97
N GLN A 33 5.93 -8.45 2.72
CA GLN A 33 6.67 -7.25 2.34
C GLN A 33 6.18 -6.65 1.01
N GLY A 34 6.72 -5.49 0.65
CA GLY A 34 6.35 -4.71 -0.53
C GLY A 34 5.00 -4.00 -0.38
N GLY A 35 4.49 -3.46 -1.49
CA GLY A 35 3.19 -2.80 -1.57
C GLY A 35 2.49 -3.10 -2.91
N ASP A 36 1.84 -2.10 -3.48
CA ASP A 36 1.19 -2.10 -4.81
C ASP A 36 2.19 -1.99 -5.98
N ASN A 37 3.50 -2.03 -5.70
CA ASN A 37 4.54 -2.15 -6.71
C ASN A 37 4.72 -3.57 -7.26
N ALA A 38 4.17 -4.57 -6.56
CA ALA A 38 4.10 -5.92 -7.07
C ALA A 38 2.81 -6.08 -7.88
N GLY A 39 2.86 -6.81 -8.99
CA GLY A 39 1.70 -7.23 -9.75
C GLY A 39 1.67 -8.75 -9.88
N HIS A 40 0.48 -9.35 -9.82
CA HIS A 40 0.27 -10.75 -10.17
C HIS A 40 -1.11 -10.98 -10.76
N THR A 41 -1.17 -11.84 -11.76
CA THR A 41 -2.42 -12.29 -12.37
C THR A 41 -2.80 -13.65 -11.79
N VAL A 42 -4.06 -13.77 -11.38
CA VAL A 42 -4.67 -15.00 -10.87
C VAL A 42 -5.73 -15.44 -11.87
N VAL A 43 -5.79 -16.73 -12.18
CA VAL A 43 -6.88 -17.30 -12.98
C VAL A 43 -7.73 -18.19 -12.08
N HIS A 44 -9.00 -17.83 -11.91
CA HIS A 44 -9.95 -18.60 -11.11
C HIS A 44 -11.26 -18.76 -11.89
N ASP A 45 -11.74 -19.99 -12.02
CA ASP A 45 -12.96 -20.35 -12.75
C ASP A 45 -13.03 -19.75 -14.17
N GLY A 46 -11.89 -19.70 -14.87
CA GLY A 46 -11.79 -19.19 -16.23
C GLY A 46 -11.74 -17.66 -16.34
N THR A 47 -11.73 -16.92 -15.23
CA THR A 47 -11.63 -15.47 -15.19
C THR A 47 -10.25 -15.03 -14.71
N GLU A 48 -9.67 -14.03 -15.39
CA GLU A 48 -8.40 -13.43 -15.00
C GLU A 48 -8.61 -12.24 -14.05
N TYR A 49 -7.87 -12.23 -12.95
CA TYR A 49 -7.87 -11.18 -11.94
C TYR A 49 -6.47 -10.57 -11.84
N LYS A 50 -6.34 -9.27 -12.08
CA LYS A 50 -5.07 -8.54 -11.94
C LYS A 50 -5.03 -7.89 -10.57
N LEU A 51 -4.08 -8.29 -9.75
CA LEU A 51 -3.96 -7.84 -8.36
C LEU A 51 -2.57 -7.28 -8.10
N SER A 52 -2.51 -6.28 -7.24
CA SER A 52 -1.26 -5.65 -6.79
C SER A 52 -1.09 -5.84 -5.28
N LEU A 53 -2.05 -5.39 -4.47
CA LEU A 53 -1.99 -5.50 -3.01
C LEU A 53 -2.69 -6.75 -2.49
N VAL A 54 -3.90 -7.02 -2.96
CA VAL A 54 -4.75 -8.13 -2.47
C VAL A 54 -4.01 -9.47 -2.66
N PRO A 55 -3.84 -10.29 -1.60
CA PRO A 55 -3.25 -11.62 -1.75
C PRO A 55 -4.10 -12.52 -2.64
N SER A 56 -3.48 -13.24 -3.58
CA SER A 56 -4.17 -14.13 -4.55
C SER A 56 -5.14 -15.14 -3.95
N GLY A 57 -4.90 -15.60 -2.72
CA GLY A 57 -5.81 -16.51 -2.01
C GLY A 57 -7.21 -15.93 -1.80
N ALA A 58 -7.34 -14.60 -1.73
CA ALA A 58 -8.62 -13.93 -1.52
C ALA A 58 -9.61 -14.16 -2.67
N VAL A 59 -9.12 -14.32 -3.91
CA VAL A 59 -9.93 -14.65 -5.09
C VAL A 59 -10.57 -16.04 -4.95
N ARG A 60 -9.94 -16.95 -4.21
CA ARG A 60 -10.39 -18.33 -3.96
C ARG A 60 -11.17 -18.47 -2.64
N GLY A 61 -11.62 -17.36 -2.06
CA GLY A 61 -12.32 -17.36 -0.76
C GLY A 61 -11.46 -17.73 0.44
N LYS A 62 -10.12 -17.67 0.32
CA LYS A 62 -9.19 -17.88 1.44
C LYS A 62 -8.93 -16.58 2.17
N VAL A 63 -8.45 -16.67 3.41
CA VAL A 63 -8.07 -15.48 4.18
C VAL A 63 -6.78 -14.89 3.61
N GLY A 64 -6.87 -13.70 3.01
CA GLY A 64 -5.72 -12.90 2.60
C GLY A 64 -5.21 -12.06 3.77
N VAL A 65 -3.90 -12.02 3.99
CA VAL A 65 -3.29 -11.18 5.02
C VAL A 65 -2.19 -10.28 4.43
N LEU A 66 -2.29 -8.99 4.70
CA LEU A 66 -1.21 -8.02 4.51
C LEU A 66 -0.46 -7.85 5.83
N GLY A 67 0.74 -8.41 5.90
CA GLY A 67 1.58 -8.42 7.10
C GLY A 67 2.20 -7.06 7.45
N ASN A 68 2.79 -6.95 8.64
CA ASN A 68 3.38 -5.69 9.13
C ASN A 68 4.65 -5.24 8.37
N GLY A 69 5.22 -6.14 7.56
CA GLY A 69 6.34 -5.78 6.69
C GLY A 69 5.89 -5.01 5.46
N CYS A 70 4.61 -5.10 5.06
CA CYS A 70 4.07 -4.39 3.90
C CYS A 70 3.93 -2.88 4.13
N VAL A 71 3.98 -2.15 3.02
CA VAL A 71 3.51 -0.77 2.88
C VAL A 71 2.20 -0.81 2.07
N VAL A 72 1.15 -0.18 2.59
CA VAL A 72 -0.21 -0.35 2.09
C VAL A 72 -0.69 0.99 1.57
N ASN A 73 -0.98 1.06 0.27
CA ASN A 73 -1.74 2.14 -0.32
C ASN A 73 -3.24 1.86 -0.11
N PRO A 74 -3.96 2.64 0.74
CA PRO A 74 -5.36 2.38 1.00
C PRO A 74 -6.24 2.51 -0.25
N GLU A 75 -5.99 3.52 -1.09
CA GLU A 75 -6.74 3.77 -2.32
C GLU A 75 -6.70 2.54 -3.23
N THR A 76 -5.50 2.11 -3.62
CA THR A 76 -5.31 0.92 -4.46
C THR A 76 -5.89 -0.35 -3.83
N LEU A 77 -5.77 -0.52 -2.51
CA LEU A 77 -6.37 -1.68 -1.83
C LEU A 77 -7.90 -1.68 -1.94
N PHE A 78 -8.55 -0.55 -1.70
CA PHE A 78 -10.01 -0.48 -1.78
C PHE A 78 -10.52 -0.59 -3.20
N ASP A 79 -9.85 0.02 -4.18
CA ASP A 79 -10.19 -0.11 -5.60
C ASP A 79 -10.13 -1.59 -6.05
N GLU A 80 -9.08 -2.32 -5.62
CA GLU A 80 -8.97 -3.76 -5.90
C GLU A 80 -10.09 -4.56 -5.24
N LEU A 81 -10.42 -4.27 -3.97
CA LEU A 81 -11.50 -4.96 -3.26
C LEU A 81 -12.86 -4.68 -3.89
N ASP A 82 -13.13 -3.45 -4.32
CA ASP A 82 -14.39 -3.07 -4.96
C ASP A 82 -14.51 -3.68 -6.36
N THR A 83 -13.42 -3.69 -7.14
CA THR A 83 -13.36 -4.40 -8.44
C THR A 83 -13.69 -5.89 -8.27
N LEU A 84 -13.12 -6.55 -7.24
CA LEU A 84 -13.42 -7.96 -6.97
C LEU A 84 -14.88 -8.17 -6.57
N ARG A 85 -15.48 -7.24 -5.81
CA ARG A 85 -16.90 -7.28 -5.43
C ARG A 85 -17.83 -7.11 -6.61
N GLU A 86 -17.51 -6.20 -7.52
CA GLU A 86 -18.26 -6.00 -8.78
C GLU A 86 -18.22 -7.26 -9.65
N GLN A 87 -17.15 -8.05 -9.57
CA GLN A 87 -16.99 -9.33 -10.23
C GLN A 87 -17.64 -10.51 -9.46
N GLY A 88 -18.36 -10.23 -8.37
CA GLY A 88 -19.14 -11.22 -7.61
C GLY A 88 -18.38 -11.95 -6.51
N LEU A 89 -17.18 -11.50 -6.14
CA LEU A 89 -16.38 -12.08 -5.06
C LEU A 89 -16.57 -11.30 -3.74
N ASP A 90 -16.44 -11.95 -2.58
CA ASP A 90 -16.32 -11.28 -1.27
C ASP A 90 -15.00 -11.66 -0.60
N PRO A 91 -13.89 -11.01 -0.97
CA PRO A 91 -12.57 -11.34 -0.45
C PRO A 91 -12.44 -11.02 1.06
N ASP A 92 -11.99 -11.99 1.88
CA ASP A 92 -11.57 -11.77 3.27
C ASP A 92 -10.11 -11.34 3.33
N VAL A 93 -9.87 -10.02 3.33
CA VAL A 93 -8.53 -9.44 3.44
C VAL A 93 -8.35 -8.76 4.80
N ARG A 94 -7.29 -9.16 5.51
CA ARG A 94 -6.92 -8.64 6.83
C ARG A 94 -5.61 -7.89 6.74
N ILE A 95 -5.54 -6.74 7.39
CA ILE A 95 -4.37 -5.86 7.37
C ILE A 95 -3.76 -5.79 8.76
N ALA A 96 -2.46 -6.02 8.88
CA ALA A 96 -1.75 -5.84 10.14
C ALA A 96 -1.81 -4.36 10.55
N ARG A 97 -2.26 -4.08 11.79
CA ARG A 97 -2.27 -2.71 12.36
C ARG A 97 -0.89 -2.03 12.35
N ARG A 98 0.19 -2.81 12.26
CA ARG A 98 1.58 -2.33 12.21
C ARG A 98 2.14 -2.15 10.78
N ALA A 99 1.37 -2.47 9.74
CA ALA A 99 1.74 -2.10 8.37
C ALA A 99 1.74 -0.58 8.22
N HIS A 100 2.62 -0.07 7.36
CA HIS A 100 2.74 1.37 7.12
C HIS A 100 1.85 1.79 5.96
N VAL A 101 1.40 3.04 5.98
CA VAL A 101 0.48 3.61 5.01
C VAL A 101 1.27 4.38 3.97
N ILE A 102 1.00 4.12 2.70
CA ILE A 102 1.46 4.97 1.61
C ILE A 102 0.48 6.14 1.53
N LEU A 103 1.00 7.36 1.63
CA LEU A 103 0.25 8.60 1.53
C LEU A 103 0.64 9.34 0.24
N PRO A 104 -0.20 10.25 -0.26
CA PRO A 104 0.06 11.01 -1.49
C PRO A 104 1.47 11.62 -1.57
N TYR A 105 1.97 12.26 -0.50
CA TYR A 105 3.31 12.83 -0.51
C TYR A 105 4.42 11.79 -0.74
N HIS A 106 4.24 10.53 -0.35
CA HIS A 106 5.23 9.49 -0.64
C HIS A 106 5.37 9.25 -2.13
N ARG A 107 4.27 9.32 -2.89
CA ARG A 107 4.28 9.11 -4.35
C ARG A 107 4.91 10.29 -5.07
N VAL A 108 4.60 11.51 -4.62
CA VAL A 108 5.23 12.73 -5.14
C VAL A 108 6.73 12.71 -4.88
N ILE A 109 7.16 12.37 -3.66
CA ILE A 109 8.58 12.29 -3.30
C ILE A 109 9.30 11.21 -4.13
N ASP A 110 8.68 10.04 -4.33
CA ASP A 110 9.25 8.96 -5.16
C ASP A 110 9.49 9.43 -6.61
N GLY A 111 8.56 10.22 -7.17
CA GLY A 111 8.69 10.80 -8.50
C GLY A 111 9.82 11.82 -8.60
N ILE A 112 9.80 12.86 -7.75
CA ILE A 112 10.81 13.93 -7.80
C ILE A 112 12.22 13.42 -7.47
N GLU A 113 12.33 12.40 -6.59
CA GLU A 113 13.62 11.77 -6.30
C GLU A 113 14.18 11.01 -7.50
N GLU A 114 13.33 10.35 -8.27
CA GLU A 114 13.74 9.60 -9.44
C GLU A 114 14.11 10.55 -10.60
N GLU A 115 13.33 11.62 -10.81
CA GLU A 115 13.66 12.68 -11.77
C GLU A 115 14.99 13.36 -11.44
N ALA A 116 15.27 13.63 -10.17
CA ALA A 116 16.56 14.20 -9.76
C ALA A 116 17.75 13.24 -10.00
N LYS A 117 17.51 11.91 -10.02
CA LYS A 117 18.55 10.89 -10.23
C LYS A 117 18.70 10.48 -11.70
N SER A 118 17.74 10.82 -12.57
CA SER A 118 17.73 10.36 -13.96
C SER A 118 18.87 10.92 -14.80
N ASP A 119 19.46 12.04 -14.40
CA ASP A 119 20.59 12.66 -15.11
C ASP A 119 21.95 12.01 -14.79
N ASP A 120 22.04 11.16 -13.76
CA ASP A 120 23.32 10.73 -13.15
C ASP A 120 23.61 9.20 -13.18
N ASP A 121 22.92 8.40 -14.01
CA ASP A 121 22.98 6.92 -14.00
C ASP A 121 22.59 6.28 -12.62
N LEU A 122 22.07 7.09 -11.69
CA LEU A 122 21.66 6.69 -10.34
C LEU A 122 20.16 6.35 -10.24
N ALA A 123 19.44 6.46 -11.36
CA ALA A 123 18.03 6.09 -11.46
C ALA A 123 17.80 4.65 -11.01
N ALA A 124 16.86 4.45 -10.08
CA ALA A 124 16.55 3.13 -9.56
C ALA A 124 15.49 2.40 -10.41
N GLY A 125 14.79 3.12 -11.29
CA GLY A 125 13.63 2.62 -12.03
C GLY A 125 12.46 2.37 -11.10
N THR A 126 12.12 3.33 -10.22
CA THR A 126 11.02 3.15 -9.26
C THR A 126 9.67 3.06 -9.96
N THR A 127 8.69 2.47 -9.27
CA THR A 127 7.32 2.37 -9.80
C THR A 127 6.51 3.66 -9.61
N GLY A 128 7.07 4.71 -9.01
CA GLY A 128 6.34 5.94 -8.65
C GLY A 128 5.17 5.68 -7.67
N ARG A 129 5.26 4.62 -6.87
CA ARG A 129 4.20 4.18 -5.95
C ARG A 129 4.46 4.61 -4.51
N GLY A 130 5.57 5.30 -4.23
CA GLY A 130 5.89 5.76 -2.89
C GLY A 130 6.44 4.67 -1.97
N ILE A 131 6.90 3.53 -2.53
CA ILE A 131 7.38 2.39 -1.73
C ILE A 131 8.63 2.76 -0.95
N GLY A 132 9.63 3.33 -1.64
CA GLY A 132 10.89 3.76 -1.05
C GLY A 132 10.67 4.78 0.06
N PRO A 133 10.03 5.93 -0.22
CA PRO A 133 9.75 6.95 0.78
C PRO A 133 8.95 6.43 1.99
N THR A 134 7.99 5.51 1.78
CA THR A 134 7.24 4.92 2.89
C THR A 134 8.13 4.03 3.78
N TYR A 135 9.04 3.24 3.19
CA TYR A 135 10.02 2.47 3.96
C TYR A 135 11.05 3.36 4.66
N GLU A 136 11.44 4.47 4.05
CA GLU A 136 12.31 5.47 4.66
C GLU A 136 11.65 6.06 5.93
N ASP A 137 10.36 6.40 5.85
CA ASP A 137 9.60 6.91 6.99
C ASP A 137 9.41 5.86 8.10
N LYS A 138 9.24 4.60 7.71
CA LYS A 138 9.25 3.45 8.64
C LYS A 138 10.59 3.34 9.36
N ALA A 139 11.71 3.40 8.64
CA ALA A 139 13.05 3.36 9.22
C ALA A 139 13.34 4.58 10.10
N GLY A 140 12.91 5.76 9.66
CA GLY A 140 12.96 7.03 10.38
C GLY A 140 11.98 7.16 11.54
N ARG A 141 11.14 6.14 11.79
CA ARG A 141 10.16 6.06 12.90
C ARG A 141 9.12 7.20 12.89
N ARG A 142 8.90 7.80 11.72
CA ARG A 142 7.93 8.89 11.48
C ARG A 142 6.74 8.45 10.62
N GLY A 143 6.82 7.27 10.02
CA GLY A 143 5.75 6.75 9.17
C GLY A 143 4.45 6.48 9.91
N ILE A 144 3.35 6.76 9.22
CA ILE A 144 1.98 6.51 9.69
C ILE A 144 1.63 5.05 9.44
N ARG A 145 0.98 4.41 10.42
CA ARG A 145 0.59 2.99 10.36
C ARG A 145 -0.91 2.83 10.25
N ILE A 146 -1.33 1.66 9.78
CA ILE A 146 -2.77 1.31 9.67
C ILE A 146 -3.51 1.46 11.00
N GLY A 147 -2.86 1.12 12.12
CA GLY A 147 -3.44 1.28 13.44
C GLY A 147 -3.67 2.75 13.84
N ASP A 148 -2.81 3.66 13.36
CA ASP A 148 -2.91 5.09 13.65
C ASP A 148 -4.13 5.69 12.91
N LEU A 149 -4.54 5.13 11.77
CA LEU A 149 -5.74 5.57 11.03
C LEU A 149 -7.06 5.36 11.79
N LEU A 150 -7.07 4.47 12.78
CA LEU A 150 -8.27 4.10 13.52
C LEU A 150 -8.63 5.14 14.59
N ASP A 151 -7.66 5.96 15.00
CA ASP A 151 -7.74 6.99 16.02
C ASP A 151 -7.48 8.38 15.39
N PRO A 152 -8.52 9.22 15.21
CA PRO A 152 -8.36 10.53 14.59
C PRO A 152 -7.38 11.45 15.31
N ASP A 153 -7.30 11.40 16.64
CA ASP A 153 -6.43 12.31 17.38
C ASP A 153 -4.95 11.94 17.13
N VAL A 154 -4.65 10.63 17.16
CA VAL A 154 -3.32 10.11 16.83
C VAL A 154 -2.97 10.37 15.37
N LEU A 155 -3.91 10.15 14.44
CA LEU A 155 -3.68 10.40 13.01
C LEU A 155 -3.30 11.87 12.76
N ARG A 156 -4.07 12.80 13.35
CA ARG A 156 -3.82 14.24 13.20
C ARG A 156 -2.44 14.62 13.75
N GLU A 157 -2.11 14.18 14.97
CA GLU A 157 -0.79 14.43 15.56
C GLU A 157 0.36 13.93 14.65
N ARG A 158 0.20 12.74 14.05
CA ARG A 158 1.19 12.15 13.16
C ARG A 158 1.35 12.92 11.85
N LEU A 159 0.25 13.36 11.26
CA LEU A 159 0.26 14.16 10.03
C LEU A 159 0.89 15.54 10.29
N GLU A 160 0.50 16.21 11.37
CA GLU A 160 1.07 17.50 11.78
C GLU A 160 2.58 17.44 12.03
N TYR A 161 3.08 16.27 12.45
CA TYR A 161 4.52 16.05 12.59
C TYR A 161 5.21 15.74 11.25
N ALA A 162 4.67 14.83 10.44
CA ALA A 162 5.36 14.30 9.26
C ALA A 162 5.25 15.23 8.04
N VAL A 163 4.07 15.79 7.78
CA VAL A 163 3.76 16.54 6.55
C VAL A 163 4.65 17.79 6.40
N PRO A 164 4.86 18.65 7.42
CA PRO A 164 5.73 19.81 7.27
C PRO A 164 7.17 19.43 6.91
N GLN A 165 7.70 18.35 7.49
CA GLN A 165 9.05 17.87 7.18
C GLN A 165 9.16 17.41 5.73
N LYS A 166 8.13 16.73 5.23
CA LYS A 166 8.07 16.25 3.85
C LYS A 166 7.87 17.39 2.85
N ARG A 167 7.08 18.39 3.22
CA ARG A 167 6.92 19.61 2.44
C ARG A 167 8.24 20.37 2.31
N THR A 168 8.93 20.61 3.41
CA THR A 168 10.25 21.26 3.40
C THR A 168 11.26 20.45 2.58
N LEU A 169 11.24 19.11 2.67
CA LEU A 169 12.10 18.27 1.82
C LEU A 169 11.82 18.50 0.34
N ALA A 170 10.55 18.49 -0.08
CA ALA A 170 10.16 18.71 -1.47
C ALA A 170 10.52 20.12 -1.98
N GLU A 171 10.25 21.15 -1.18
CA GLU A 171 10.50 22.55 -1.53
C GLU A 171 12.01 22.87 -1.55
N GLU A 172 12.74 22.54 -0.47
CA GLU A 172 14.13 23.01 -0.28
C GLU A 172 15.17 22.09 -0.92
N ALA A 173 14.96 20.76 -0.91
CA ALA A 173 15.94 19.82 -1.45
C ALA A 173 15.72 19.54 -2.93
N TYR A 174 14.46 19.54 -3.39
CA TYR A 174 14.10 19.19 -4.77
C TYR A 174 13.52 20.36 -5.57
N GLY A 175 13.29 21.53 -4.95
CA GLY A 175 12.84 22.73 -5.66
C GLY A 175 11.38 22.69 -6.12
N LEU A 176 10.56 21.79 -5.57
CA LEU A 176 9.14 21.71 -5.90
C LEU A 176 8.39 22.85 -5.21
N ASP A 177 7.83 23.78 -5.98
CA ASP A 177 6.89 24.78 -5.43
C ASP A 177 5.53 24.13 -5.14
N VAL A 178 5.40 23.56 -3.94
CA VAL A 178 4.20 22.85 -3.51
C VAL A 178 2.95 23.74 -3.60
N ALA A 179 3.08 25.05 -3.34
CA ALA A 179 1.93 25.96 -3.32
C ALA A 179 1.31 26.21 -4.70
N THR A 180 2.11 26.11 -5.76
CA THR A 180 1.64 26.29 -7.14
C THR A 180 1.54 24.97 -7.93
N SER A 181 2.10 23.89 -7.39
CA SER A 181 2.02 22.56 -7.99
C SER A 181 0.62 21.95 -7.91
N GLU A 182 0.35 20.99 -8.79
CA GLU A 182 -0.82 20.10 -8.71
C GLU A 182 -0.80 19.17 -7.49
N HIS A 183 0.30 19.17 -6.71
CA HIS A 183 0.51 18.31 -5.56
C HIS A 183 0.27 19.00 -4.22
N ALA A 184 -0.29 20.21 -4.20
CA ALA A 184 -0.53 20.97 -2.97
C ALA A 184 -1.26 20.14 -1.90
N ASP A 185 -2.32 19.43 -2.31
CA ASP A 185 -3.14 18.57 -1.44
C ASP A 185 -2.35 17.39 -0.85
N ALA A 186 -1.32 16.91 -1.55
CA ALA A 186 -0.48 15.83 -1.06
C ALA A 186 0.35 16.22 0.16
N PHE A 187 0.56 17.52 0.38
CA PHE A 187 1.32 18.10 1.49
C PHE A 187 0.45 18.96 2.41
N ASP A 188 -0.88 18.83 2.34
CA ASP A 188 -1.82 19.52 3.21
C ASP A 188 -2.33 18.56 4.30
N VAL A 189 -2.18 18.96 5.57
CA VAL A 189 -2.55 18.12 6.71
C VAL A 189 -4.06 17.88 6.75
N ASP A 190 -4.87 18.90 6.47
CA ASP A 190 -6.31 18.80 6.60
C ASP A 190 -6.91 17.98 5.44
N HIS A 191 -6.40 18.16 4.23
CA HIS A 191 -6.78 17.34 3.07
C HIS A 191 -6.45 15.86 3.30
N LEU A 192 -5.21 15.55 3.70
CA LEU A 192 -4.81 14.17 4.00
C LEU A 192 -5.61 13.58 5.15
N PHE A 193 -5.92 14.38 6.18
CA PHE A 193 -6.74 13.93 7.29
C PHE A 193 -8.16 13.58 6.84
N GLU A 194 -8.75 14.36 5.94
CA GLU A 194 -10.08 14.13 5.40
C GLU A 194 -10.12 12.89 4.48
N ASP A 195 -9.18 12.78 3.53
CA ASP A 195 -9.06 11.64 2.61
C ASP A 195 -8.93 10.32 3.36
N VAL A 196 -7.99 10.27 4.31
CA VAL A 196 -7.73 9.08 5.11
C VAL A 196 -8.89 8.81 6.08
N SER A 197 -9.62 9.84 6.51
CA SER A 197 -10.85 9.68 7.29
C SER A 197 -12.01 9.11 6.45
N CYS A 198 -12.08 9.41 5.16
CA CYS A 198 -13.02 8.78 4.24
C CYS A 198 -12.74 7.28 4.14
N LEU A 199 -11.47 6.92 3.94
CA LEU A 199 -10.98 5.54 3.94
C LEU A 199 -11.27 4.83 5.27
N ARG A 200 -11.20 5.54 6.41
CA ARG A 200 -11.58 5.01 7.74
C ARG A 200 -13.03 4.58 7.81
N ARG A 201 -13.95 5.31 7.16
CA ARG A 201 -15.38 4.96 7.12
C ARG A 201 -15.61 3.68 6.32
N ALA A 202 -14.87 3.49 5.23
CA ALA A 202 -14.87 2.25 4.45
C ALA A 202 -14.27 1.07 5.25
N THR A 203 -13.14 1.28 5.95
CA THR A 203 -12.51 0.25 6.79
C THR A 203 -13.37 -0.14 7.99
N ARG A 204 -14.07 0.80 8.66
CA ARG A 204 -14.95 0.46 9.80
C ARG A 204 -16.11 -0.46 9.40
N ARG A 205 -16.70 -0.27 8.22
CA ARG A 205 -17.72 -1.19 7.69
C ARG A 205 -17.16 -2.57 7.37
N GLY A 206 -15.92 -2.67 6.88
CA GLY A 206 -15.29 -3.94 6.52
C GLY A 206 -14.63 -4.71 7.67
N ILE A 207 -14.11 -4.01 8.70
CA ILE A 207 -13.33 -4.59 9.81
C ILE A 207 -14.21 -4.95 11.02
N ASP A 208 -15.20 -4.11 11.39
CA ASP A 208 -16.01 -4.34 12.60
C ASP A 208 -16.95 -5.55 12.45
N ASP A 209 -17.44 -5.82 11.22
CA ASP A 209 -18.28 -7.00 10.93
C ASP A 209 -17.49 -8.33 10.92
N ARG A 210 -16.17 -8.28 10.65
CA ARG A 210 -15.33 -9.49 10.52
C ARG A 210 -14.47 -9.80 11.75
N GLN A 211 -14.24 -8.83 12.66
CA GLN A 211 -13.54 -9.09 13.94
C GLN A 211 -14.46 -9.62 15.05
N ARG A 212 -15.79 -9.63 14.84
CA ARG A 212 -16.80 -10.17 15.77
C ARG A 212 -17.19 -11.63 15.51
N ARG A 213 -16.62 -12.28 14.50
CA ARG A 213 -16.87 -13.70 14.15
C ARG A 213 -15.63 -14.55 14.36
#